data_AF-A0A1T2XA29-F1
#
_entry.id   AF-A0A1T2XA29-F1
#
_cell.length_a   1.000
_cell.length_b   1.000
_cell.length_c   1.000
_cell.angle_alpha   90.00
_cell.angle_beta   90.00
_cell.angle_gamma   90.00
#
_symmetry.space_group_name_H-M   'P 1'
#
loop_
_entity.id
_entity.type
_entity.pdbx_description
1 polymer ?
#
loop_
_entity_poly.entity_id
_entity_poly.type
_entity_poly.pdbx_seq_one_letter_code
_entity_poly.pdbx_strand_id
1 'polypeptide(L)' 'MNKHDQQRKDALIKTLLKAKEQAETAHLYLSVLGQDPEEIADTIFALEHIEIVLEQLNKSQLVGAID' A
#
# COMPACT_ATOMS: atom_id res chain seq x y z
N MET A 1 1.12 -16.78 14.85
CA MET A 1 0.24 -16.77 13.66
C MET A 1 0.42 -18.10 12.91
N ASN A 2 -0.65 -18.77 12.43
CA ASN A 2 -0.49 -20.06 11.76
C ASN A 2 0.04 -19.90 10.32
N LYS A 3 0.49 -20.98 9.69
CA LYS A 3 1.07 -20.95 8.33
C LYS A 3 0.12 -20.37 7.28
N HIS A 4 -1.17 -20.66 7.36
CA HIS A 4 -2.17 -20.16 6.40
C HIS A 4 -2.43 -18.67 6.58
N ASP A 5 -2.47 -18.19 7.82
CA ASP A 5 -2.63 -16.76 8.13
C ASP A 5 -1.42 -15.95 7.66
N GLN A 6 -0.21 -16.47 7.85
CA GLN A 6 1.01 -15.85 7.31
C GLN A 6 1.00 -15.80 5.79
N GLN A 7 0.63 -16.91 5.12
CA GLN A 7 0.53 -16.93 3.65
C GLN A 7 -0.49 -15.92 3.10
N ARG A 8 -1.65 -15.78 3.75
CA ARG A 8 -2.66 -14.78 3.38
C ARG A 8 -2.14 -13.36 3.58
N LYS A 9 -1.46 -13.12 4.70
CA LYS A 9 -0.83 -11.83 4.99
C LYS A 9 0.24 -11.47 3.96
N ASP A 10 1.13 -12.41 3.61
CA ASP A 10 2.17 -12.19 2.60
C ASP A 10 1.58 -11.90 1.22
N ALA A 11 0.49 -12.59 0.85
CA ALA A 11 -0.23 -12.32 -0.39
C ALA A 11 -0.86 -10.93 -0.41
N LEU A 12 -1.43 -10.50 0.72
CA LEU A 12 -1.97 -9.15 0.89
C LEU A 12 -0.88 -8.08 0.76
N ILE A 13 0.26 -8.25 1.44
CA ILE A 13 1.41 -7.34 1.34
C ILE A 13 1.89 -7.21 -0.10
N LYS A 14 2.05 -8.33 -0.82
CA LYS A 14 2.44 -8.30 -2.25
C LYS A 14 1.45 -7.55 -3.12
N THR A 15 0.15 -7.68 -2.84
CA THR A 15 -0.90 -6.97 -3.59
C THR A 15 -0.84 -5.47 -3.32
N LEU A 16 -0.66 -5.08 -2.06
CA LEU A 16 -0.56 -3.68 -1.65
C LEU A 16 0.70 -3.00 -2.22
N LEU A 17 1.84 -3.70 -2.26
CA LEU A 17 3.06 -3.17 -2.88
C LEU A 17 2.86 -2.88 -4.38
N LYS A 18 2.17 -3.78 -5.11
CA LYS A 18 1.82 -3.53 -6.51
C LYS A 18 0.84 -2.37 -6.67
N ALA A 19 -0.15 -2.28 -5.79
CA ALA A 19 -1.10 -1.16 -5.80
C ALA A 19 -0.38 0.18 -5.55
N LYS A 20 0.62 0.19 -4.65
CA LYS A 20 1.48 1.36 -4.42
C LYS A 20 2.22 1.77 -5.68
N GLU A 21 2.93 0.85 -6.34
CA GLU A 21 3.64 1.13 -7.60
C GLU A 21 2.70 1.70 -8.68
N GLN A 22 1.48 1.17 -8.78
CA GLN A 22 0.46 1.65 -9.71
C GLN A 22 -0.03 3.05 -9.37
N ALA A 23 -0.28 3.34 -8.09
CA ALA A 23 -0.71 4.66 -7.63
C ALA A 23 0.41 5.71 -7.78
N GLU A 24 1.68 5.35 -7.54
CA GLU A 24 2.84 6.22 -7.80
C GLU A 24 2.95 6.55 -9.29
N THR A 25 2.76 5.55 -10.15
CA THR A 25 2.78 5.74 -11.61
C THR A 25 1.63 6.63 -12.07
N ALA A 26 0.42 6.42 -11.55
CA ALA A 26 -0.74 7.26 -11.85
C ALA A 26 -0.50 8.71 -11.41
N HIS A 27 -0.03 8.91 -10.17
CA HIS A 27 0.27 10.23 -9.64
C HIS A 27 1.30 10.99 -10.50
N LEU A 28 2.39 10.31 -10.89
CA LEU A 28 3.41 10.88 -11.79
C LEU A 28 2.80 11.29 -13.14
N TYR A 29 2.00 10.42 -13.74
CA TYR A 29 1.36 10.69 -15.03
C TYR A 29 0.41 11.88 -14.98
N LEU A 30 -0.50 11.89 -13.99
CA LEU A 30 -1.47 12.98 -13.80
C LEU A 30 -0.76 14.32 -13.52
N SER A 31 0.30 14.30 -12.71
CA SER A 31 1.08 15.49 -12.36
C SER A 31 1.84 16.07 -13.56
N VAL A 32 2.39 15.21 -14.43
CA VAL A 32 3.11 15.65 -15.64
C VAL A 32 2.16 16.19 -16.71
N LEU A 33 0.98 15.59 -16.85
CA LEU A 33 -0.01 16.03 -17.84
C LEU A 33 -0.79 17.27 -17.42
N GLY A 34 -0.61 17.76 -16.19
CA GLY A 34 -1.38 18.89 -15.67
C GLY A 34 -2.88 18.60 -15.61
N GLN A 35 -3.24 17.35 -15.26
CA GLN A 35 -4.62 16.93 -15.09
C GLN A 35 -5.29 17.59 -13.87
N ASP A 36 -6.59 17.33 -13.73
CA ASP A 36 -7.43 17.86 -12.66
C ASP A 36 -6.74 17.70 -11.29
N PRO A 37 -6.55 18.80 -10.52
CA PRO A 37 -6.03 18.75 -9.16
C PRO A 37 -6.76 17.75 -8.26
N GLU A 38 -8.05 17.49 -8.49
CA GLU A 38 -8.82 16.51 -7.74
C GLU A 38 -8.34 15.07 -8.01
N GLU A 39 -8.09 14.70 -9.28
CA GLU A 39 -7.54 13.39 -9.63
C GLU A 39 -6.13 13.20 -9.06
N ILE A 40 -5.31 14.26 -9.05
CA ILE A 40 -3.98 14.24 -8.42
C ILE A 40 -4.11 14.01 -6.92
N ALA A 41 -5.04 14.71 -6.24
CA ALA A 41 -5.28 14.54 -4.81
C ALA A 41 -5.77 13.13 -4.47
N ASP A 42 -6.64 12.55 -5.30
CA ASP A 42 -7.12 11.17 -5.11
C ASP A 42 -5.98 10.15 -5.18
N THR A 43 -5.00 10.34 -6.07
CA THR A 43 -3.82 9.46 -6.12
C THR A 43 -2.94 9.57 -4.88
N ILE A 44 -2.80 10.76 -4.30
CA ILE A 44 -2.07 10.96 -3.03
C ILE A 44 -2.81 10.24 -1.90
N PHE A 45 -4.14 10.42 -1.81
CA PHE A 45 -4.95 9.79 -0.77
C PHE A 45 -4.93 8.25 -0.86
N ALA A 46 -4.92 7.70 -2.07
CA ALA A 46 -4.75 6.28 -2.28
C ALA A 46 -3.37 5.79 -1.78
N LEU A 47 -2.31 6.53 -2.07
CA LEU A 47 -0.94 6.20 -1.63
C LEU A 47 -0.83 6.19 -0.10
N GLU A 48 -1.32 7.22 0.57
CA GLU A 48 -1.29 7.32 2.03
C GLU A 48 -1.97 6.12 2.70
N HIS A 49 -3.14 5.73 2.20
CA HIS A 49 -3.86 4.57 2.74
C HIS A 49 -3.12 3.24 2.51
N ILE A 50 -2.50 3.07 1.35
CA ILE A 50 -1.72 1.86 1.07
C ILE A 50 -0.52 1.79 2.04
N GLU A 51 0.16 2.91 2.29
CA GLU A 51 1.29 2.98 3.22
C GLU A 51 0.88 2.69 4.66
N ILE A 52 -0.24 3.26 5.13
CA ILE A 52 -0.78 2.99 6.47
C ILE A 52 -1.06 1.49 6.65
N VAL A 53 -1.71 0.85 5.68
CA VAL A 53 -2.03 -0.58 5.77
C VAL A 53 -0.75 -1.43 5.76
N LEU A 54 0.22 -1.11 4.90
CA LEU A 54 1.51 -1.80 4.88
C LEU A 54 2.26 -1.66 6.21
N GLU A 55 2.26 -0.47 6.80
CA GLU A 55 2.89 -0.23 8.10
C GLU A 55 2.23 -1.07 9.22
N GLN A 56 0.89 -1.11 9.26
CA GLN A 56 0.14 -1.91 10.24
C GLN A 56 0.39 -3.41 10.09
N LEU A 57 0.46 -3.90 8.85
CA LEU A 57 0.77 -5.31 8.56
C LEU A 57 2.21 -5.64 8.99
N ASN A 58 3.17 -4.75 8.76
CA ASN A 58 4.57 -4.95 9.18
C ASN A 58 4.74 -4.88 10.71
N LYS A 59 4.05 -3.96 11.40
CA LYS A 59 4.02 -3.90 12.88
C LYS A 59 3.47 -5.19 13.48
N SER A 60 2.43 -5.75 12.87
CA SER A 60 1.85 -7.04 13.29
C SER A 60 2.80 -8.23 13.09
N GLN A 61 3.90 -8.08 12.34
CA GLN A 61 4.94 -9.11 12.18
C GLN A 61 5.96 -9.10 13.33
N LEU A 62 6.25 -7.91 13.91
CA LEU A 62 7.16 -7.75 15.03
C LEU A 62 6.55 -8.25 16.35
N VAL A 63 5.24 -8.05 16.56
CA VAL A 63 4.56 -8.49 17.78
C VAL A 63 4.47 -10.02 17.87
N GLY A 64 4.30 -10.71 16.74
CA GLY A 64 4.23 -12.18 16.71
C GLY A 64 5.57 -12.92 16.73
N ALA A 65 6.70 -12.21 16.81
CA ALA A 65 8.05 -12.77 16.85
C ALA A 65 8.69 -12.71 18.26
N ILE A 66 8.00 -12.10 19.24
CA ILE A 66 8.48 -11.90 20.61
C ILE A 66 7.83 -12.89 21.60
N ASP A 67 6.84 -13.67 21.15
CA ASP A 67 6.23 -14.80 21.89
C ASP A 67 6.78 -16.15 21.40
#